data_AF-A0A960XUS0-F1
#
_entry.id   AF-A0A960XUS0-F1
#
_cell.length_a   1.000
_cell.length_b   1.000
_cell.length_c   1.000
_cell.angle_alpha   90.00
_cell.angle_beta   90.00
_cell.angle_gamma   90.00
#
_symmetry.space_group_name_H-M   'P 1'
#
loop_
_entity.id
_entity.type
_entity.pdbx_description
1 polymer ?
#
loop_
_entity_poly.entity_id
_entity_poly.type
_entity_poly.pdbx_seq_one_letter_code
_entity_poly.pdbx_strand_id
1 'polypeptide(L)'
;GTNYYLHNGLRLQSAPTTVRAYSTGTASLYGWDTNATQLTVSDTASGSVIDSSVRFVSGTYGYVMNVATGLNTATGDVTLQGVLTGSTTYRKNGAGSVAITGAATHSGTFDLRAGRVILSGGDNRLGANSSLVLGNGSGSGKLILDGISQTFANLSTAGSGTSNAVVGGSATASTLVVNYSGAGNSFSGTIGGTSAFENNIAFTKSGTGTYTLSGFNTYTGATTINSGVLRLDYSTSDSSKLSDSTTLVFAGGSLDLAGGTHAETVAGTTLTGTGEVTITRSSGSATIALGDITRTSTGTIDIAAAGIATTTTANDVLGQLPPWITVNGQPAANDGSGNVIVYVPSYTDVNRLGGQITSDPSSFIRIVNGGTSGDITPASTGLTEIAA
;
A
#
# COMPACT_ATOMS: atom_id res chain seq x y z
N GLY A 1 -24.44 31.23 -0.67
CA GLY A 1 -25.32 30.20 -0.10
C GLY A 1 -25.66 30.57 1.32
N THR A 2 -26.89 30.32 1.75
CA THR A 2 -27.35 30.57 3.12
C THR A 2 -26.70 29.55 4.06
N ASN A 3 -26.07 30.02 5.14
CA ASN A 3 -25.49 29.13 6.16
C ASN A 3 -26.58 28.80 7.20
N TYR A 4 -26.87 27.51 7.40
CA TYR A 4 -27.81 27.07 8.42
C TYR A 4 -27.03 26.59 9.64
N TYR A 5 -27.19 27.33 10.75
CA TYR A 5 -26.60 26.98 12.03
C TYR A 5 -27.60 26.21 12.88
N LEU A 6 -27.64 24.89 12.72
CA LEU A 6 -28.51 24.02 13.51
C LEU A 6 -27.87 23.75 14.88
N HIS A 7 -28.09 24.63 15.86
CA HIS A 7 -27.49 24.50 17.21
C HIS A 7 -27.67 23.12 17.88
N ASN A 8 -28.76 22.40 17.58
CA ASN A 8 -29.04 21.05 18.09
C ASN A 8 -28.76 19.91 17.09
N GLY A 9 -28.10 20.23 15.97
CA GLY A 9 -27.88 19.32 14.85
C GLY A 9 -29.14 19.02 14.04
N LEU A 10 -28.97 18.36 12.90
CA LEU A 10 -30.03 17.75 12.11
C LEU A 10 -30.34 16.36 12.68
N ARG A 11 -31.62 16.06 12.93
CA ARG A 11 -32.07 14.77 13.46
C ARG A 11 -33.09 14.14 12.50
N LEU A 12 -32.80 12.94 12.03
CA LEU A 12 -33.69 12.11 11.21
C LEU A 12 -34.15 10.95 12.10
N GLN A 13 -35.45 10.87 12.44
CA GLN A 13 -35.92 10.09 13.60
C GLN A 13 -37.07 9.09 13.35
N SER A 14 -37.81 9.19 12.24
CA SER A 14 -39.10 8.47 12.12
C SER A 14 -39.27 7.69 10.81
N ALA A 15 -38.76 8.21 9.69
CA ALA A 15 -38.87 7.58 8.39
C ALA A 15 -37.74 8.05 7.46
N PRO A 16 -37.42 7.28 6.39
CA PRO A 16 -36.52 7.74 5.34
C PRO A 16 -36.96 9.11 4.83
N THR A 17 -36.06 10.09 4.92
CA THR A 17 -36.36 11.48 4.59
C THR A 17 -35.32 12.02 3.62
N THR A 18 -35.76 12.78 2.61
CA THR A 18 -34.86 13.56 1.76
C THR A 18 -34.75 14.99 2.28
N VAL A 19 -33.54 15.41 2.63
CA VAL A 19 -33.21 16.77 3.03
C VAL A 19 -32.59 17.50 1.84
N ARG A 20 -33.21 18.60 1.42
CA ARG A 20 -32.85 19.39 0.23
C ARG A 20 -32.98 20.88 0.50
N ALA A 21 -32.13 21.69 -0.14
CA ALA A 21 -32.31 23.13 -0.22
C ALA A 21 -33.05 23.51 -1.51
N TYR A 22 -34.07 24.37 -1.40
CA TYR A 22 -34.89 24.83 -2.53
C TYR A 22 -34.47 26.20 -3.10
N SER A 23 -33.40 26.81 -2.58
CA SER A 23 -32.90 28.11 -3.04
C SER A 23 -31.91 27.98 -4.20
N THR A 24 -31.55 29.09 -4.85
CA THR A 24 -30.63 29.15 -6.00
C THR A 24 -29.16 28.87 -5.65
N GLY A 25 -28.86 28.37 -4.45
CA GLY A 25 -27.50 28.03 -4.02
C GLY A 25 -27.49 26.92 -2.98
N THR A 26 -26.30 26.48 -2.58
CA THR A 26 -26.16 25.39 -1.60
C THR A 26 -26.40 25.88 -0.17
N ALA A 27 -27.15 25.07 0.59
CA ALA A 27 -27.24 25.18 2.04
C ALA A 27 -26.00 24.53 2.68
N SER A 28 -25.62 25.01 3.87
CA SER A 28 -24.50 24.43 4.63
C SER A 28 -24.99 23.83 5.94
N LEU A 29 -24.59 22.59 6.23
CA LEU A 29 -24.59 22.03 7.57
C LEU A 29 -23.19 22.21 8.17
N TYR A 30 -23.07 23.11 9.14
CA TYR A 30 -21.78 23.52 9.71
C TYR A 30 -21.43 22.73 10.98
N GLY A 31 -20.17 22.37 11.13
CA GLY A 31 -19.60 21.78 12.35
C GLY A 31 -19.11 22.86 13.31
N TRP A 32 -19.42 22.73 14.60
CA TRP A 32 -19.00 23.71 15.62
C TRP A 32 -18.00 23.15 16.61
N ASP A 33 -18.06 21.86 16.91
CA ASP A 33 -17.08 21.14 17.72
C ASP A 33 -17.24 19.63 17.58
N THR A 34 -16.28 18.91 18.14
CA THR A 34 -16.22 17.44 18.20
C THR A 34 -16.93 16.81 19.40
N ASN A 35 -17.54 17.61 20.28
CA ASN A 35 -18.19 17.18 21.51
C ASN A 35 -19.73 17.14 21.38
N ALA A 36 -20.29 17.88 20.44
CA ALA A 36 -21.69 17.89 20.05
C ALA A 36 -21.92 17.10 18.76
N THR A 37 -23.15 16.61 18.57
CA THR A 37 -23.54 15.87 17.36
C THR A 37 -24.31 16.77 16.41
N GLN A 38 -23.83 16.89 15.17
CA GLN A 38 -24.44 17.75 14.14
C GLN A 38 -25.36 16.99 13.19
N LEU A 39 -25.19 15.67 13.04
CA LEU A 39 -26.14 14.80 12.34
C LEU A 39 -26.45 13.57 13.17
N THR A 40 -27.72 13.36 13.49
CA THR A 40 -28.22 12.12 14.10
C THR A 40 -29.18 11.43 13.14
N VAL A 41 -28.95 10.15 12.86
CA VAL A 41 -29.86 9.31 12.08
C VAL A 41 -30.24 8.09 12.91
N SER A 42 -31.54 7.92 13.19
CA SER A 42 -32.07 6.72 13.84
C SER A 42 -32.16 5.54 12.87
N ASP A 43 -32.33 4.34 13.42
CA ASP A 43 -32.60 3.11 12.69
C ASP A 43 -33.86 3.22 11.80
N THR A 44 -34.93 3.81 12.32
CA THR A 44 -36.20 4.06 11.62
C THR A 44 -36.06 5.07 10.47
N ALA A 45 -35.06 5.94 10.50
CA ALA A 45 -34.77 6.90 9.44
C ALA A 45 -33.79 6.35 8.39
N SER A 46 -33.40 5.09 8.48
CA SER A 46 -32.51 4.43 7.52
C SER A 46 -33.03 4.53 6.09
N GLY A 47 -32.14 4.87 5.15
CA GLY A 47 -32.48 5.19 3.75
C GLY A 47 -32.73 6.68 3.51
N SER A 48 -32.50 7.53 4.52
CA SER A 48 -32.55 8.98 4.34
C SER A 48 -31.46 9.48 3.41
N VAL A 49 -31.72 10.61 2.75
CA VAL A 49 -30.83 11.24 1.78
C VAL A 49 -30.62 12.70 2.15
N ILE A 50 -29.38 13.15 2.21
CA ILE A 50 -29.03 14.56 2.21
C ILE A 50 -28.53 14.91 0.82
N ASP A 51 -29.35 15.67 0.10
CA ASP A 51 -29.19 15.99 -1.32
C ASP A 51 -27.95 16.85 -1.62
N SER A 52 -27.49 16.83 -2.87
CA SER A 52 -26.33 17.59 -3.37
C SER A 52 -26.43 19.11 -3.14
N SER A 53 -27.64 19.64 -3.00
CA SER A 53 -27.92 21.04 -2.64
C SER A 53 -27.54 21.40 -1.19
N VAL A 54 -27.19 20.43 -0.34
CA VAL A 54 -26.82 20.64 1.06
C VAL A 54 -25.38 20.18 1.28
N ARG A 55 -24.43 21.11 1.39
CA ARG A 55 -23.02 20.79 1.68
C ARG A 55 -22.78 20.62 3.17
N PHE A 56 -21.74 19.86 3.50
CA PHE A 56 -21.23 19.69 4.86
C PHE A 56 -19.95 20.52 5.01
N VAL A 57 -19.81 21.21 6.13
CA VAL A 57 -18.61 22.00 6.43
C VAL A 57 -18.11 21.59 7.81
N SER A 58 -16.89 21.05 7.92
CA SER A 58 -16.35 20.60 9.20
C SER A 58 -16.14 21.73 10.21
N GLY A 59 -16.07 22.97 9.72
CA GLY A 59 -15.94 24.15 10.55
C GLY A 59 -14.62 24.20 11.32
N THR A 60 -14.57 24.99 12.39
CA THR A 60 -13.32 25.29 13.12
C THR A 60 -12.82 24.12 13.97
N TYR A 61 -13.74 23.29 14.46
CA TYR A 61 -13.43 22.27 15.46
C TYR A 61 -13.90 20.87 15.07
N GLY A 62 -14.63 20.71 13.97
CA GLY A 62 -15.06 19.42 13.42
C GLY A 62 -16.58 19.24 13.33
N TYR A 63 -16.98 18.13 12.72
CA TYR A 63 -18.36 17.73 12.49
C TYR A 63 -18.57 16.26 12.85
N VAL A 64 -19.60 15.96 13.63
CA VAL A 64 -19.89 14.64 14.17
C VAL A 64 -21.23 14.13 13.65
N MET A 65 -21.19 12.92 13.11
CA MET A 65 -22.33 12.14 12.62
C MET A 65 -22.52 10.91 13.52
N ASN A 66 -23.71 10.73 14.07
CA ASN A 66 -24.13 9.53 14.77
C ASN A 66 -25.21 8.83 13.96
N VAL A 67 -24.90 7.64 13.42
CA VAL A 67 -25.83 6.86 12.60
C VAL A 67 -26.07 5.51 13.25
N ALA A 68 -27.30 5.27 13.68
CA ALA A 68 -27.73 3.99 14.22
C ALA A 68 -27.86 2.94 13.10
N THR A 69 -27.75 1.66 13.48
CA THR A 69 -27.91 0.56 12.53
C THR A 69 -29.34 0.49 12.04
N GLY A 70 -29.54 0.64 10.73
CA GLY A 70 -30.84 0.43 10.10
C GLY A 70 -30.80 -0.69 9.07
N LEU A 71 -31.80 -0.69 8.17
CA LEU A 71 -32.00 -1.76 7.19
C LEU A 71 -31.25 -1.52 5.87
N ASN A 72 -30.96 -0.27 5.50
CA ASN A 72 -30.37 0.10 4.20
C ASN A 72 -28.84 -0.03 4.18
N THR A 73 -28.32 -1.19 4.55
CA THR A 73 -26.87 -1.41 4.67
C THR A 73 -26.12 -1.53 3.34
N ALA A 74 -26.83 -1.70 2.21
CA ALA A 74 -26.22 -1.76 0.88
C ALA A 74 -25.95 -0.37 0.30
N THR A 75 -26.89 0.56 0.45
CA THR A 75 -26.80 1.94 -0.06
C THR A 75 -26.48 2.97 1.03
N GLY A 76 -26.30 2.53 2.27
CA GLY A 76 -26.11 3.39 3.44
C GLY A 76 -27.42 3.70 4.17
N ASP A 77 -27.38 3.66 5.51
CA ASP A 77 -28.50 4.10 6.37
C ASP A 77 -28.77 5.60 6.20
N VAL A 78 -27.75 6.36 5.80
CA VAL A 78 -27.93 7.69 5.24
C VAL A 78 -27.00 7.89 4.04
N THR A 79 -27.51 8.53 2.99
CA THR A 79 -26.71 8.93 1.83
C THR A 79 -26.42 10.43 1.87
N LEU A 80 -25.15 10.80 1.78
CA LEU A 80 -24.68 12.18 1.67
C LEU A 80 -24.25 12.45 0.22
N GLN A 81 -25.08 13.22 -0.49
CA GLN A 81 -24.79 13.65 -1.87
C GLN A 81 -24.11 15.02 -1.91
N GLY A 82 -24.23 15.80 -0.84
CA GLY A 82 -23.52 17.05 -0.66
C GLY A 82 -22.01 16.88 -0.53
N VAL A 83 -21.28 17.91 -0.96
CA VAL A 83 -19.82 18.01 -0.81
C VAL A 83 -19.44 18.09 0.68
N LEU A 84 -18.48 17.28 1.12
CA LEU A 84 -17.78 17.46 2.40
C LEU A 84 -16.62 18.45 2.21
N THR A 85 -16.56 19.50 3.02
CA THR A 85 -15.60 20.61 2.89
C THR A 85 -14.96 20.98 4.23
N GLY A 86 -13.84 21.71 4.18
CA GLY A 86 -13.11 22.17 5.37
C GLY A 86 -11.87 21.32 5.67
N SER A 87 -11.06 21.80 6.61
CA SER A 87 -9.74 21.23 6.92
C SER A 87 -9.68 20.52 8.28
N THR A 88 -10.80 20.48 9.02
CA THR A 88 -10.89 19.84 10.34
C THR A 88 -11.63 18.51 10.27
N THR A 89 -11.81 17.86 11.42
CA THR A 89 -12.26 16.47 11.51
C THR A 89 -13.73 16.28 11.16
N TYR A 90 -14.03 15.30 10.31
CA TYR A 90 -15.34 14.65 10.23
C TYR A 90 -15.30 13.38 11.07
N ARG A 91 -16.24 13.20 11.99
CA ARG A 91 -16.35 11.99 12.81
C ARG A 91 -17.62 11.24 12.50
N LYS A 92 -17.48 9.93 12.30
CA LYS A 92 -18.59 9.00 12.16
C LYS A 92 -18.63 8.02 13.32
N ASN A 93 -19.70 8.08 14.11
CA ASN A 93 -20.03 7.16 15.19
C ASN A 93 -21.27 6.32 14.86
N GLY A 94 -21.56 5.35 15.73
CA GLY A 94 -22.70 4.44 15.61
C GLY A 94 -22.44 3.33 14.60
N ALA A 95 -23.06 2.18 14.82
CA ALA A 95 -22.83 0.97 14.03
C ALA A 95 -23.48 1.01 12.63
N GLY A 96 -24.32 2.01 12.34
CA GLY A 96 -24.93 2.20 11.03
C GLY A 96 -23.96 2.68 9.95
N SER A 97 -24.49 2.74 8.74
CA SER A 97 -23.74 2.98 7.50
C SER A 97 -24.01 4.36 6.91
N VAL A 98 -22.98 4.97 6.32
CA VAL A 98 -23.10 6.25 5.58
C VAL A 98 -22.59 6.04 4.16
N ALA A 99 -23.41 6.33 3.15
CA ALA A 99 -22.92 6.45 1.78
C ALA A 99 -22.51 7.89 1.48
N ILE A 100 -21.35 8.09 0.85
CA ILE A 100 -20.84 9.40 0.43
C ILE A 100 -20.67 9.38 -1.08
N THR A 101 -21.45 10.22 -1.74
CA THR A 101 -21.54 10.23 -3.21
C THR A 101 -21.13 11.57 -3.81
N GLY A 102 -21.12 12.65 -3.03
CA GLY A 102 -20.59 13.95 -3.45
C GLY A 102 -19.06 13.94 -3.45
N ALA A 103 -18.44 14.50 -4.49
CA ALA A 103 -16.99 14.70 -4.50
C ALA A 103 -16.60 15.63 -3.33
N ALA A 104 -15.72 15.18 -2.44
CA ALA A 104 -15.32 15.97 -1.28
C ALA A 104 -14.05 16.78 -1.57
N THR A 105 -14.00 17.98 -0.99
CA THR A 105 -12.80 18.85 -1.01
C THR A 105 -12.21 19.03 0.37
N HIS A 106 -12.65 18.24 1.36
CA HIS A 106 -12.09 18.30 2.70
C HIS A 106 -10.67 17.73 2.72
N SER A 107 -9.83 18.30 3.58
CA SER A 107 -8.42 17.92 3.73
C SER A 107 -8.05 17.54 5.17
N GLY A 108 -9.03 17.56 6.07
CA GLY A 108 -8.85 17.15 7.46
C GLY A 108 -8.90 15.64 7.65
N THR A 109 -9.09 15.22 8.90
CA THR A 109 -9.25 13.80 9.24
C THR A 109 -10.70 13.36 9.08
N PHE A 110 -10.93 12.21 8.45
CA PHE A 110 -12.15 11.45 8.59
C PHE A 110 -11.93 10.37 9.68
N ASP A 111 -12.57 10.54 10.83
CA ASP A 111 -12.49 9.68 12.02
C ASP A 111 -13.69 8.70 12.01
N LEU A 112 -13.50 7.53 11.40
CA LEU A 112 -14.52 6.48 11.28
C LEU A 112 -14.41 5.52 12.47
N ARG A 113 -15.06 5.88 13.58
CA ARG A 113 -14.95 5.15 14.86
C ARG A 113 -15.71 3.83 14.88
N ALA A 114 -16.85 3.78 14.19
CA ALA A 114 -17.72 2.61 14.16
C ALA A 114 -18.59 2.57 12.90
N GLY A 115 -19.03 1.36 12.54
CA GLY A 115 -19.93 1.11 11.44
C GLY A 115 -19.23 1.20 10.08
N ARG A 116 -19.99 1.55 9.05
CA ARG A 116 -19.52 1.52 7.66
C ARG A 116 -19.58 2.89 6.99
N VAL A 117 -18.64 3.17 6.11
CA VAL A 117 -18.72 4.23 5.11
C VAL A 117 -18.60 3.59 3.73
N ILE A 118 -19.50 3.96 2.82
CA ILE A 118 -19.56 3.45 1.45
C ILE A 118 -19.32 4.64 0.53
N LEU A 119 -18.34 4.55 -0.36
CA LEU A 119 -18.08 5.60 -1.34
C LEU A 119 -18.72 5.22 -2.66
N SER A 120 -19.28 6.18 -3.40
CA SER A 120 -19.73 5.93 -4.78
C SER A 120 -19.81 7.24 -5.56
N GLY A 121 -20.22 7.19 -6.84
CA GLY A 121 -20.37 8.40 -7.67
C GLY A 121 -19.05 8.95 -8.25
N GLY A 122 -17.95 8.20 -8.13
CA GLY A 122 -16.62 8.44 -8.72
C GLY A 122 -15.51 8.62 -7.68
N ASP A 123 -14.29 8.94 -8.10
CA ASP A 123 -13.11 8.91 -7.22
C ASP A 123 -13.11 9.97 -6.09
N ASN A 124 -12.28 9.72 -5.07
CA ASN A 124 -11.90 10.67 -4.01
C ASN A 124 -13.09 11.28 -3.23
N ARG A 125 -14.12 10.48 -2.92
CA ARG A 125 -15.30 10.92 -2.15
C ARG A 125 -15.01 11.35 -0.72
N LEU A 126 -13.85 10.98 -0.18
CA LEU A 126 -13.34 11.50 1.10
C LEU A 126 -12.24 12.55 0.93
N GLY A 127 -12.04 13.10 -0.26
CA GLY A 127 -11.01 14.10 -0.53
C GLY A 127 -9.62 13.48 -0.62
N ALA A 128 -8.87 13.80 -1.68
CA ALA A 128 -7.59 13.15 -1.96
C ALA A 128 -6.46 13.49 -0.97
N ASN A 129 -6.61 14.59 -0.22
CA ASN A 129 -5.62 15.09 0.75
C ASN A 129 -6.04 14.84 2.20
N SER A 130 -7.13 14.11 2.45
CA SER A 130 -7.60 13.83 3.80
C SER A 130 -6.79 12.69 4.45
N SER A 131 -6.90 12.60 5.77
CA SER A 131 -6.45 11.42 6.52
C SER A 131 -7.65 10.58 6.93
N LEU A 132 -7.56 9.25 6.88
CA LEU A 132 -8.57 8.34 7.43
C LEU A 132 -8.03 7.67 8.69
N VAL A 133 -8.84 7.70 9.77
CA VAL A 133 -8.60 6.91 10.98
C VAL A 133 -9.76 5.94 11.15
N LEU A 134 -9.46 4.64 11.24
CA LEU A 134 -10.44 3.58 11.49
C LEU A 134 -10.43 3.14 12.95
N GLY A 135 -11.60 3.12 13.57
CA GLY A 135 -11.79 2.63 14.92
C GLY A 135 -11.50 3.66 16.00
N ASN A 136 -11.97 3.37 17.22
CA ASN A 136 -11.68 4.13 18.44
C ASN A 136 -12.17 3.33 19.66
N GLY A 137 -11.37 3.24 20.72
CA GLY A 137 -11.69 2.33 21.83
C GLY A 137 -11.88 0.90 21.30
N SER A 138 -12.94 0.21 21.67
CA SER A 138 -13.30 -1.11 21.11
C SER A 138 -14.00 -1.05 19.75
N GLY A 139 -14.37 0.14 19.26
CA GLY A 139 -15.05 0.33 17.99
C GLY A 139 -14.15 0.06 16.80
N SER A 140 -14.72 -0.52 15.74
CA SER A 140 -14.05 -0.73 14.45
C SER A 140 -14.79 -0.04 13.31
N GLY A 141 -14.03 0.63 12.45
CA GLY A 141 -14.53 1.29 11.24
C GLY A 141 -14.28 0.47 9.99
N LYS A 142 -15.25 0.43 9.07
CA LYS A 142 -15.11 -0.23 7.76
C LYS A 142 -15.38 0.74 6.61
N LEU A 143 -14.38 1.02 5.80
CA LEU A 143 -14.52 1.78 4.54
C LEU A 143 -14.75 0.82 3.37
N ILE A 144 -15.71 1.14 2.52
CA ILE A 144 -16.04 0.41 1.29
C ILE A 144 -15.84 1.35 0.12
N LEU A 145 -14.94 0.98 -0.80
CA LEU A 145 -14.55 1.79 -1.95
C LEU A 145 -15.52 1.65 -3.13
N ASP A 146 -16.29 0.57 -3.21
CA ASP A 146 -17.33 0.30 -4.21
C ASP A 146 -16.88 0.51 -5.67
N GLY A 147 -15.68 0.04 -6.00
CA GLY A 147 -15.14 0.10 -7.36
C GLY A 147 -14.58 1.45 -7.78
N ILE A 148 -14.37 2.39 -6.85
CA ILE A 148 -13.69 3.67 -7.12
C ILE A 148 -12.25 3.69 -6.61
N SER A 149 -11.50 4.72 -7.01
CA SER A 149 -10.21 5.07 -6.42
C SER A 149 -10.35 6.10 -5.29
N GLN A 150 -9.63 5.89 -4.19
CA GLN A 150 -9.55 6.85 -3.09
C GLN A 150 -8.10 7.04 -2.68
N THR A 151 -7.67 8.30 -2.66
CA THR A 151 -6.36 8.72 -2.15
C THR A 151 -6.50 9.29 -0.74
N PHE A 152 -5.57 8.94 0.13
CA PHE A 152 -5.41 9.56 1.44
C PHE A 152 -3.99 10.07 1.64
N ALA A 153 -3.84 11.22 2.29
CA ALA A 153 -2.55 11.68 2.82
C ALA A 153 -2.06 10.77 3.98
N ASN A 154 -3.00 10.17 4.71
CA ASN A 154 -2.69 9.14 5.69
C ASN A 154 -3.86 8.17 5.90
N LEU A 155 -3.54 6.91 6.21
CA LEU A 155 -4.49 5.90 6.64
C LEU A 155 -3.95 5.24 7.92
N SER A 156 -4.74 5.20 8.98
CA SER A 156 -4.35 4.56 10.24
C SER A 156 -5.53 3.93 10.96
N THR A 157 -5.22 3.15 11.99
CA THR A 157 -6.19 2.63 12.95
C THR A 157 -6.04 3.32 14.30
N ALA A 158 -7.09 3.32 15.11
CA ALA A 158 -7.04 3.75 16.50
C ALA A 158 -7.89 2.84 17.40
N GLY A 159 -7.52 2.78 18.67
CA GLY A 159 -8.17 1.91 19.65
C GLY A 159 -7.75 0.44 19.54
N SER A 160 -8.52 -0.42 20.19
CA SER A 160 -8.35 -1.88 20.28
C SER A 160 -9.36 -2.67 19.43
N GLY A 161 -10.18 -1.99 18.63
CA GLY A 161 -11.08 -2.66 17.68
C GLY A 161 -10.32 -3.55 16.70
N THR A 162 -10.81 -4.78 16.49
CA THR A 162 -10.11 -5.83 15.73
C THR A 162 -10.61 -6.00 14.29
N SER A 163 -11.63 -5.23 13.88
CA SER A 163 -12.28 -5.38 12.56
C SER A 163 -12.18 -4.10 11.71
N ASN A 164 -11.15 -3.30 11.94
CA ASN A 164 -10.87 -2.13 11.11
C ASN A 164 -10.47 -2.59 9.71
N ALA A 165 -11.20 -2.13 8.68
CA ALA A 165 -10.95 -2.59 7.32
C ALA A 165 -11.23 -1.55 6.23
N VAL A 166 -10.49 -1.65 5.13
CA VAL A 166 -10.81 -1.01 3.84
C VAL A 166 -11.08 -2.12 2.83
N VAL A 167 -12.25 -2.12 2.18
CA VAL A 167 -12.68 -3.16 1.25
C VAL A 167 -13.11 -2.58 -0.10
N GLY A 168 -13.06 -3.40 -1.16
CA GLY A 168 -13.58 -3.06 -2.49
C GLY A 168 -15.11 -3.04 -2.46
N GLY A 169 -15.74 -4.21 -2.45
CA GLY A 169 -17.19 -4.35 -2.36
C GLY A 169 -17.92 -4.24 -3.71
N SER A 170 -17.19 -4.20 -4.82
CA SER A 170 -17.71 -4.11 -6.19
C SER A 170 -16.93 -5.03 -7.13
N ALA A 171 -17.61 -5.56 -8.15
CA ALA A 171 -16.98 -6.31 -9.23
C ALA A 171 -15.98 -5.45 -10.05
N THR A 172 -16.14 -4.12 -10.02
CA THR A 172 -15.13 -3.20 -10.55
C THR A 172 -14.00 -3.04 -9.53
N ALA A 173 -12.75 -3.13 -9.97
CA ALA A 173 -11.60 -3.02 -9.09
C ALA A 173 -11.49 -1.61 -8.50
N SER A 174 -11.31 -1.52 -7.18
CA SER A 174 -10.98 -0.28 -6.49
C SER A 174 -9.47 -0.06 -6.45
N THR A 175 -9.04 1.20 -6.33
CA THR A 175 -7.64 1.53 -6.02
C THR A 175 -7.56 2.31 -4.71
N LEU A 176 -6.85 1.76 -3.74
CA LEU A 176 -6.50 2.47 -2.50
C LEU A 176 -5.11 3.08 -2.65
N VAL A 177 -5.03 4.41 -2.61
CA VAL A 177 -3.76 5.14 -2.67
C VAL A 177 -3.46 5.76 -1.30
N VAL A 178 -2.28 5.48 -0.75
CA VAL A 178 -1.77 6.16 0.44
C VAL A 178 -0.57 7.01 0.04
N ASN A 179 -0.77 8.33 0.00
CA ASN A 179 0.24 9.34 -0.35
C ASN A 179 0.91 9.92 0.90
N TYR A 180 1.59 9.06 1.65
CA TYR A 180 2.16 9.41 2.96
C TYR A 180 3.57 10.00 2.83
N SER A 181 3.77 11.20 3.36
CA SER A 181 5.05 11.95 3.35
C SER A 181 5.60 12.28 4.74
N GLY A 182 5.03 11.70 5.81
CA GLY A 182 5.45 11.94 7.19
C GLY A 182 6.57 11.00 7.67
N ALA A 183 6.99 11.19 8.93
CA ALA A 183 8.02 10.39 9.58
C ALA A 183 7.44 9.09 10.18
N GLY A 184 7.13 8.12 9.33
CA GLY A 184 6.64 6.79 9.71
C GLY A 184 5.19 6.76 10.21
N ASN A 185 4.32 6.00 9.53
CA ASN A 185 3.00 5.65 10.05
C ASN A 185 2.70 4.16 9.83
N SER A 186 1.74 3.60 10.58
CA SER A 186 1.30 2.22 10.44
C SER A 186 -0.21 2.09 10.28
N PHE A 187 -0.62 1.10 9.51
CA PHE A 187 -1.99 0.61 9.43
C PHE A 187 -2.03 -0.87 9.84
N SER A 188 -2.71 -1.13 10.96
CA SER A 188 -2.88 -2.48 11.51
C SER A 188 -4.22 -3.14 11.17
N GLY A 189 -5.07 -2.43 10.40
CA GLY A 189 -6.32 -2.98 9.89
C GLY A 189 -6.10 -3.88 8.67
N THR A 190 -7.19 -4.43 8.15
CA THR A 190 -7.18 -5.26 6.94
C THR A 190 -7.49 -4.44 5.69
N ILE A 191 -6.73 -4.65 4.63
CA ILE A 191 -7.10 -4.25 3.26
C ILE A 191 -7.66 -5.51 2.58
N GLY A 192 -8.95 -5.52 2.27
CA GLY A 192 -9.71 -6.69 1.84
C GLY A 192 -10.70 -7.21 2.88
N GLY A 193 -11.41 -8.29 2.57
CA GLY A 193 -12.45 -8.86 3.43
C GLY A 193 -13.00 -10.20 2.91
N THR A 194 -13.90 -10.80 3.68
CA THR A 194 -14.41 -12.15 3.40
C THR A 194 -15.64 -12.15 2.50
N SER A 195 -16.29 -11.00 2.28
CA SER A 195 -17.52 -10.94 1.49
C SER A 195 -17.22 -10.78 -0.01
N ALA A 196 -18.24 -11.01 -0.83
CA ALA A 196 -18.12 -10.89 -2.28
C ALA A 196 -17.48 -9.56 -2.69
N PHE A 197 -16.44 -9.68 -3.53
CA PHE A 197 -15.69 -8.56 -4.09
C PHE A 197 -14.99 -7.64 -3.07
N GLU A 198 -14.94 -7.99 -1.78
CA GLU A 198 -14.23 -7.17 -0.79
C GLU A 198 -12.72 -7.13 -1.02
N ASN A 199 -12.17 -8.16 -1.65
CA ASN A 199 -10.75 -8.26 -2.00
C ASN A 199 -10.38 -7.55 -3.31
N ASN A 200 -11.34 -7.04 -4.07
CA ASN A 200 -11.11 -6.43 -5.38
C ASN A 200 -10.53 -5.01 -5.25
N ILE A 201 -9.29 -4.95 -4.76
CA ILE A 201 -8.56 -3.72 -4.45
C ILE A 201 -7.13 -3.86 -4.98
N ALA A 202 -6.65 -2.85 -5.70
CA ALA A 202 -5.23 -2.60 -5.90
C ALA A 202 -4.74 -1.60 -4.85
N PHE A 203 -3.51 -1.79 -4.35
CA PHE A 203 -2.91 -0.92 -3.34
C PHE A 203 -1.76 -0.12 -3.96
N THR A 204 -1.72 1.18 -3.70
CA THR A 204 -0.63 2.05 -4.15
C THR A 204 -0.03 2.85 -3.00
N LYS A 205 1.24 2.64 -2.72
CA LYS A 205 2.05 3.50 -1.85
C LYS A 205 2.66 4.63 -2.66
N SER A 206 2.33 5.86 -2.29
CA SER A 206 2.91 7.10 -2.82
C SER A 206 3.45 7.98 -1.69
N GLY A 207 4.05 9.11 -2.03
CA GLY A 207 4.66 10.02 -1.06
C GLY A 207 6.04 9.54 -0.61
N THR A 208 6.83 10.45 -0.06
CA THR A 208 8.25 10.22 0.25
C THR A 208 8.48 9.50 1.58
N GLY A 209 7.47 9.37 2.43
CA GLY A 209 7.60 8.80 3.76
C GLY A 209 7.58 7.26 3.77
N THR A 210 7.93 6.69 4.91
CA THR A 210 7.76 5.26 5.21
C THR A 210 6.32 4.99 5.68
N TYR A 211 5.62 4.09 5.01
CA TYR A 211 4.29 3.65 5.43
C TYR A 211 4.31 2.16 5.73
N THR A 212 3.78 1.77 6.87
CA THR A 212 3.84 0.39 7.40
C THR A 212 2.49 -0.30 7.26
N LEU A 213 2.50 -1.50 6.70
CA LEU A 213 1.39 -2.45 6.80
C LEU A 213 1.73 -3.47 7.89
N SER A 214 0.92 -3.54 8.94
CA SER A 214 1.13 -4.48 10.06
C SER A 214 -0.07 -5.40 10.34
N GLY A 215 -1.19 -5.17 9.66
CA GLY A 215 -2.38 -6.03 9.70
C GLY A 215 -2.30 -7.20 8.72
N PHE A 216 -3.29 -8.10 8.75
CA PHE A 216 -3.46 -9.13 7.72
C PHE A 216 -4.23 -8.56 6.53
N ASN A 217 -3.72 -8.74 5.31
CA ASN A 217 -4.33 -8.24 4.08
C ASN A 217 -4.80 -9.38 3.18
N THR A 218 -5.87 -9.14 2.41
CA THR A 218 -6.51 -10.16 1.55
C THR A 218 -6.84 -9.63 0.16
N TYR A 219 -6.45 -8.40 -0.17
CA TYR A 219 -6.67 -7.83 -1.49
C TYR A 219 -5.98 -8.65 -2.60
N THR A 220 -6.60 -8.69 -3.77
CA THR A 220 -6.15 -9.50 -4.92
C THR A 220 -5.57 -8.66 -6.05
N GLY A 221 -5.63 -7.33 -5.97
CA GLY A 221 -5.01 -6.45 -6.96
C GLY A 221 -3.52 -6.23 -6.68
N ALA A 222 -2.82 -5.69 -7.69
CA ALA A 222 -1.39 -5.40 -7.60
C ALA A 222 -1.06 -4.38 -6.51
N THR A 223 0.14 -4.51 -5.94
CA THR A 223 0.76 -3.49 -5.10
C THR A 223 1.74 -2.68 -5.93
N THR A 224 1.56 -1.36 -5.94
CA THR A 224 2.49 -0.41 -6.59
C THR A 224 3.16 0.48 -5.56
N ILE A 225 4.49 0.57 -5.61
CA ILE A 225 5.29 1.46 -4.76
C ILE A 225 5.88 2.56 -5.65
N ASN A 226 5.21 3.71 -5.69
CA ASN A 226 5.61 4.86 -6.50
C ASN A 226 6.81 5.61 -5.91
N SER A 227 6.85 5.74 -4.58
CA SER A 227 7.86 6.54 -3.87
C SER A 227 7.92 6.19 -2.38
N GLY A 228 9.04 6.56 -1.75
CA GLY A 228 9.29 6.34 -0.33
C GLY A 228 9.49 4.86 -0.03
N VAL A 229 9.13 4.44 1.18
CA VAL A 229 9.27 3.05 1.61
C VAL A 229 7.91 2.47 1.98
N LEU A 230 7.58 1.31 1.43
CA LEU A 230 6.53 0.45 1.98
C LEU A 230 7.21 -0.51 2.96
N ARG A 231 6.81 -0.50 4.22
CA ARG A 231 7.31 -1.43 5.24
C ARG A 231 6.26 -2.50 5.51
N LEU A 232 6.66 -3.77 5.45
CA LEU A 232 5.85 -4.92 5.83
C LEU A 232 6.31 -5.35 7.23
N ASP A 233 5.48 -5.11 8.23
CA ASP A 233 5.81 -5.40 9.63
C ASP A 233 5.03 -6.62 10.13
N TYR A 234 5.77 -7.68 10.39
CA TYR A 234 5.26 -8.98 10.82
C TYR A 234 5.34 -9.18 12.34
N SER A 235 5.77 -8.17 13.11
CA SER A 235 5.94 -8.28 14.57
C SER A 235 4.64 -8.61 15.31
N THR A 236 3.50 -8.04 14.87
CA THR A 236 2.19 -8.25 15.48
C THR A 236 1.29 -9.21 14.70
N SER A 237 1.56 -9.43 13.42
CA SER A 237 0.80 -10.34 12.55
C SER A 237 1.72 -10.96 11.51
N ASP A 238 2.15 -12.19 11.75
CA ASP A 238 3.08 -12.95 10.89
C ASP A 238 2.33 -13.61 9.70
N SER A 239 1.65 -12.78 8.91
CA SER A 239 0.74 -13.16 7.82
C SER A 239 0.98 -12.31 6.56
N SER A 240 0.42 -12.70 5.40
CA SER A 240 0.60 -11.97 4.15
C SER A 240 0.20 -10.50 4.26
N LYS A 241 1.06 -9.63 3.74
CA LYS A 241 0.84 -8.18 3.65
C LYS A 241 0.61 -7.75 2.21
N LEU A 242 1.14 -8.51 1.25
CA LEU A 242 0.97 -8.31 -0.18
C LEU A 242 0.01 -9.33 -0.78
N SER A 243 -0.32 -9.16 -2.06
CA SER A 243 -1.11 -10.12 -2.80
C SER A 243 -0.22 -11.17 -3.43
N ASP A 244 -0.36 -12.43 -2.99
CA ASP A 244 0.38 -13.57 -3.55
C ASP A 244 0.04 -13.84 -5.04
N SER A 245 -1.10 -13.33 -5.51
CA SER A 245 -1.64 -13.61 -6.84
C SER A 245 -1.25 -12.60 -7.93
N THR A 246 -0.61 -11.49 -7.56
CA THR A 246 -0.31 -10.41 -8.51
C THR A 246 1.13 -9.91 -8.40
N THR A 247 1.53 -9.17 -9.42
CA THR A 247 2.86 -8.59 -9.53
C THR A 247 3.05 -7.43 -8.54
N LEU A 248 4.17 -7.42 -7.84
CA LEU A 248 4.66 -6.25 -7.11
C LEU A 248 5.34 -5.28 -8.09
N VAL A 249 4.87 -4.04 -8.12
CA VAL A 249 5.37 -3.01 -9.05
C VAL A 249 6.17 -1.96 -8.30
N PHE A 250 7.45 -1.82 -8.66
CA PHE A 250 8.29 -0.72 -8.22
C PHE A 250 8.35 0.37 -9.29
N ALA A 251 7.68 1.48 -9.03
CA ALA A 251 7.70 2.68 -9.90
C ALA A 251 8.68 3.76 -9.40
N GLY A 252 9.32 3.54 -8.23
CA GLY A 252 10.39 4.38 -7.71
C GLY A 252 10.64 4.28 -6.21
N GLY A 253 9.74 3.68 -5.43
CA GLY A 253 9.97 3.47 -3.99
C GLY A 253 10.61 2.11 -3.67
N SER A 254 10.92 1.91 -2.39
CA SER A 254 11.60 0.73 -1.82
C SER A 254 10.68 -0.09 -0.92
N LEU A 255 11.12 -1.30 -0.59
CA LEU A 255 10.45 -2.23 0.32
C LEU A 255 11.33 -2.50 1.54
N ASP A 256 10.73 -2.52 2.74
CA ASP A 256 11.39 -2.95 3.97
C ASP A 256 10.59 -4.08 4.64
N LEU A 257 11.26 -5.16 5.04
CA LEU A 257 10.70 -6.23 5.86
C LEU A 257 11.10 -6.01 7.33
N ALA A 258 10.16 -6.15 8.26
CA ALA A 258 10.42 -5.97 9.69
C ALA A 258 9.71 -7.03 10.53
N GLY A 259 10.36 -7.49 11.60
CA GLY A 259 9.80 -8.45 12.54
C GLY A 259 9.50 -9.84 11.93
N GLY A 260 8.98 -10.73 12.78
CA GLY A 260 8.42 -12.02 12.37
C GLY A 260 9.36 -12.95 11.59
N THR A 261 8.73 -13.97 10.99
CA THR A 261 9.39 -15.02 10.21
C THR A 261 8.66 -15.34 8.89
N HIS A 262 7.61 -14.58 8.57
CA HIS A 262 6.77 -14.80 7.40
C HIS A 262 7.57 -14.83 6.09
N ALA A 263 7.21 -15.77 5.22
CA ALA A 263 7.69 -15.83 3.84
C ALA A 263 6.64 -15.16 2.95
N GLU A 264 6.79 -13.86 2.72
CA GLU A 264 5.92 -13.11 1.82
C GLU A 264 6.11 -13.61 0.38
N THR A 265 5.04 -13.67 -0.40
CA THR A 265 5.09 -14.12 -1.80
C THR A 265 4.36 -13.13 -2.68
N VAL A 266 4.87 -12.91 -3.88
CA VAL A 266 4.18 -12.20 -4.97
C VAL A 266 4.30 -13.02 -6.24
N ALA A 267 3.37 -12.84 -7.19
CA ALA A 267 3.39 -13.63 -8.42
C ALA A 267 4.59 -13.30 -9.33
N GLY A 268 5.16 -12.12 -9.16
CA GLY A 268 6.32 -11.60 -9.88
C GLY A 268 6.64 -10.19 -9.41
N THR A 269 7.74 -9.64 -9.91
CA THR A 269 8.17 -8.28 -9.59
C THR A 269 8.46 -7.53 -10.88
N THR A 270 8.00 -6.29 -11.00
CA THR A 270 8.30 -5.43 -12.15
C THR A 270 8.87 -4.09 -11.72
N LEU A 271 10.02 -3.74 -12.28
CA LEU A 271 10.58 -2.39 -12.22
C LEU A 271 10.08 -1.57 -13.40
N THR A 272 9.39 -0.46 -13.08
CA THR A 272 8.88 0.52 -14.05
C THR A 272 9.53 1.90 -13.89
N GLY A 273 10.11 2.17 -12.72
CA GLY A 273 10.87 3.40 -12.42
C GLY A 273 12.28 3.41 -13.01
N THR A 274 12.92 4.59 -12.98
CA THR A 274 14.29 4.79 -13.47
C THR A 274 15.34 4.83 -12.36
N GLY A 275 14.92 4.95 -11.09
CA GLY A 275 15.81 5.01 -9.92
C GLY A 275 16.20 3.64 -9.38
N GLU A 276 17.07 3.66 -8.38
CA GLU A 276 17.37 2.48 -7.58
C GLU A 276 16.24 2.18 -6.60
N VAL A 277 15.83 0.93 -6.55
CA VAL A 277 14.90 0.35 -5.57
C VAL A 277 15.73 -0.48 -4.61
N THR A 278 15.43 -0.37 -3.31
CA THR A 278 16.05 -1.23 -2.31
C THR A 278 15.04 -2.18 -1.68
N ILE A 279 15.47 -3.40 -1.39
CA ILE A 279 14.75 -4.34 -0.54
C ILE A 279 15.60 -4.59 0.70
N THR A 280 15.12 -4.11 1.85
CA THR A 280 15.80 -4.25 3.14
C THR A 280 15.05 -5.20 4.07
N ARG A 281 15.76 -5.67 5.09
CA ARG A 281 15.17 -6.30 6.26
C ARG A 281 15.70 -5.62 7.52
N SER A 282 14.92 -4.72 8.09
CA SER A 282 15.32 -3.93 9.27
C SER A 282 15.32 -4.73 10.57
N SER A 283 14.53 -5.81 10.67
CA SER A 283 14.49 -6.71 11.83
C SER A 283 13.82 -8.05 11.50
N GLY A 284 13.84 -9.01 12.43
CA GLY A 284 13.22 -10.33 12.24
C GLY A 284 13.96 -11.19 11.22
N SER A 285 13.29 -12.20 10.67
CA SER A 285 13.84 -13.08 9.63
C SER A 285 12.85 -13.34 8.49
N ALA A 286 11.85 -12.48 8.32
CA ALA A 286 10.92 -12.54 7.21
C ALA A 286 11.67 -12.47 5.86
N THR A 287 11.12 -13.10 4.84
CA THR A 287 11.67 -13.11 3.48
C THR A 287 10.60 -12.73 2.46
N ILE A 288 11.02 -12.41 1.24
CA ILE A 288 10.12 -12.20 0.11
C ILE A 288 10.50 -13.06 -1.09
N ALA A 289 9.54 -13.83 -1.60
CA ALA A 289 9.64 -14.50 -2.89
C ALA A 289 9.18 -13.54 -3.99
N LEU A 290 10.14 -13.03 -4.75
CA LEU A 290 9.93 -11.99 -5.78
C LEU A 290 9.32 -12.52 -7.08
N GLY A 291 9.23 -13.86 -7.24
CA GLY A 291 8.89 -14.49 -8.51
C GLY A 291 9.89 -14.12 -9.61
N ASP A 292 9.39 -14.02 -10.85
CA ASP A 292 10.17 -13.51 -11.98
C ASP A 292 10.33 -12.00 -11.86
N ILE A 293 11.56 -11.50 -12.01
CA ILE A 293 11.88 -10.09 -11.89
C ILE A 293 12.04 -9.53 -13.30
N THR A 294 11.09 -8.68 -13.68
CA THR A 294 11.05 -8.02 -14.98
C THR A 294 11.40 -6.55 -14.85
N ARG A 295 12.04 -6.00 -15.88
CA ARG A 295 12.40 -4.58 -15.94
C ARG A 295 11.92 -3.99 -17.25
N THR A 296 11.13 -2.92 -17.17
CA THR A 296 10.55 -2.21 -18.32
C THR A 296 11.15 -0.82 -18.54
N SER A 297 12.06 -0.40 -17.66
CA SER A 297 12.75 0.89 -17.67
C SER A 297 14.22 0.71 -17.29
N THR A 298 14.91 1.76 -16.85
CA THR A 298 16.35 1.72 -16.51
C THR A 298 16.64 1.54 -15.03
N GLY A 299 15.62 1.40 -14.18
CA GLY A 299 15.81 1.22 -12.74
C GLY A 299 16.64 -0.02 -12.38
N THR A 300 17.17 0.00 -11.17
CA THR A 300 17.93 -1.11 -10.56
C THR A 300 17.23 -1.56 -9.29
N ILE A 301 17.52 -2.79 -8.86
CA ILE A 301 17.07 -3.31 -7.58
C ILE A 301 18.28 -3.83 -6.80
N ASP A 302 18.45 -3.32 -5.58
CA ASP A 302 19.45 -3.79 -4.63
C ASP A 302 18.78 -4.49 -3.45
N ILE A 303 19.12 -5.75 -3.25
CA ILE A 303 18.70 -6.52 -2.08
C ILE A 303 19.79 -6.37 -1.02
N ALA A 304 19.47 -5.77 0.12
CA ALA A 304 20.49 -5.29 1.06
C ALA A 304 21.40 -6.38 1.64
N ALA A 305 20.96 -7.64 1.63
CA ALA A 305 21.77 -8.79 2.05
C ALA A 305 21.22 -10.10 1.46
N ALA A 306 22.09 -11.10 1.33
CA ALA A 306 21.68 -12.45 1.00
C ALA A 306 20.69 -13.00 2.04
N GLY A 307 19.74 -13.81 1.59
CA GLY A 307 18.70 -14.40 2.45
C GLY A 307 17.53 -13.48 2.79
N ILE A 308 17.44 -12.28 2.22
CA ILE A 308 16.24 -11.43 2.30
C ILE A 308 15.19 -11.85 1.26
N ALA A 309 15.64 -12.24 0.07
CA ALA A 309 14.75 -12.52 -1.05
C ALA A 309 15.10 -13.82 -1.77
N THR A 310 14.07 -14.42 -2.37
CA THR A 310 14.19 -15.47 -3.38
C THR A 310 13.60 -14.99 -4.71
N THR A 311 13.99 -15.63 -5.81
CA THR A 311 13.51 -15.31 -7.15
C THR A 311 13.46 -16.55 -8.04
N THR A 312 12.57 -16.53 -9.03
CA THR A 312 12.56 -17.50 -10.14
C THR A 312 13.26 -16.97 -11.39
N THR A 313 13.78 -15.74 -11.35
CA THR A 313 14.57 -15.17 -12.44
C THR A 313 15.78 -16.06 -12.69
N ALA A 314 15.97 -16.46 -13.94
CA ALA A 314 17.11 -17.28 -14.34
C ALA A 314 18.40 -16.46 -14.35
N ASN A 315 19.50 -17.12 -14.00
CA ASN A 315 20.82 -16.58 -14.26
C ASN A 315 21.12 -16.56 -15.76
N ASP A 316 22.02 -15.69 -16.17
CA ASP A 316 22.66 -15.70 -17.47
C ASP A 316 23.69 -16.85 -17.61
N VAL A 317 24.40 -16.86 -18.74
CA VAL A 317 25.42 -17.86 -19.04
C VAL A 317 26.64 -17.83 -18.10
N LEU A 318 26.86 -16.72 -17.39
CA LEU A 318 27.94 -16.56 -16.42
C LEU A 318 27.50 -16.97 -15.00
N GLY A 319 26.23 -17.35 -14.83
CA GLY A 319 25.65 -17.67 -13.53
C GLY A 319 25.21 -16.43 -12.73
N GLN A 320 25.06 -15.28 -13.38
CA GLN A 320 24.64 -14.02 -12.74
C GLN A 320 23.17 -13.75 -13.03
N LEU A 321 22.47 -13.17 -12.05
CA LEU A 321 21.23 -12.46 -12.36
C LEU A 321 21.55 -11.24 -13.24
N PRO A 322 20.56 -10.69 -13.97
CA PRO A 322 20.77 -9.50 -14.79
C PRO A 322 21.51 -8.39 -14.01
N PRO A 323 22.47 -7.67 -14.60
CA PRO A 323 23.38 -6.76 -13.85
C PRO A 323 22.72 -5.61 -13.09
N TRP A 324 21.43 -5.37 -13.33
CA TRP A 324 20.62 -4.38 -12.62
C TRP A 324 19.94 -4.94 -11.36
N ILE A 325 20.21 -6.20 -11.03
CA ILE A 325 19.87 -6.86 -9.77
C ILE A 325 21.16 -7.06 -8.99
N THR A 326 21.24 -6.47 -7.80
CA THR A 326 22.42 -6.55 -6.93
C THR A 326 22.07 -7.05 -5.54
N VAL A 327 23.08 -7.52 -4.82
CA VAL A 327 23.04 -7.77 -3.39
C VAL A 327 24.09 -6.91 -2.71
N ASN A 328 23.67 -5.95 -1.89
CA ASN A 328 24.55 -4.98 -1.23
C ASN A 328 25.51 -4.30 -2.23
N GLY A 329 24.97 -3.88 -3.37
CA GLY A 329 25.70 -3.25 -4.47
C GLY A 329 26.62 -4.17 -5.27
N GLN A 330 26.69 -5.46 -4.97
CA GLN A 330 27.47 -6.45 -5.74
C GLN A 330 26.57 -7.21 -6.74
N PRO A 331 27.10 -7.70 -7.87
CA PRO A 331 26.32 -8.54 -8.78
C PRO A 331 25.64 -9.69 -8.03
N ALA A 332 24.38 -9.97 -8.37
CA ALA A 332 23.61 -11.01 -7.72
C ALA A 332 23.60 -12.32 -8.52
N ALA A 333 23.28 -13.42 -7.86
CA ALA A 333 22.99 -14.71 -8.49
C ALA A 333 21.81 -15.39 -7.81
N ASN A 334 21.07 -16.17 -8.58
CA ASN A 334 20.18 -17.20 -8.07
C ASN A 334 21.01 -18.46 -7.79
N ASP A 335 21.01 -18.96 -6.55
CA ASP A 335 21.82 -20.12 -6.14
C ASP A 335 21.34 -21.48 -6.69
N GLY A 336 20.31 -21.48 -7.54
CA GLY A 336 19.68 -22.68 -8.09
C GLY A 336 18.58 -23.27 -7.21
N SER A 337 18.50 -22.85 -5.93
CA SER A 337 17.36 -23.11 -5.03
C SER A 337 16.41 -21.91 -4.95
N GLY A 338 16.67 -20.85 -5.73
CA GLY A 338 15.89 -19.62 -5.76
C GLY A 338 16.42 -18.53 -4.85
N ASN A 339 17.43 -18.77 -3.99
CA ASN A 339 17.91 -17.72 -3.10
C ASN A 339 18.71 -16.68 -3.88
N VAL A 340 18.46 -15.40 -3.58
CA VAL A 340 19.28 -14.32 -4.13
C VAL A 340 20.49 -14.12 -3.23
N ILE A 341 21.68 -14.35 -3.81
CA ILE A 341 22.97 -14.26 -3.15
C ILE A 341 23.89 -13.30 -3.90
N VAL A 342 24.98 -12.88 -3.26
CA VAL A 342 26.08 -12.22 -3.97
C VAL A 342 26.67 -13.23 -4.94
N TYR A 343 26.79 -12.87 -6.22
CA TYR A 343 27.51 -13.66 -7.20
C TYR A 343 28.98 -13.74 -6.83
N VAL A 344 29.47 -14.97 -6.68
CA VAL A 344 30.90 -15.24 -6.55
C VAL A 344 31.33 -15.93 -7.84
N PRO A 345 32.15 -15.29 -8.68
CA PRO A 345 32.66 -15.94 -9.88
C PRO A 345 33.40 -17.22 -9.49
N SER A 346 33.08 -18.31 -10.21
CA SER A 346 33.84 -19.55 -10.11
C SER A 346 35.18 -19.32 -10.79
N TYR A 347 36.24 -19.22 -10.00
CA TYR A 347 37.59 -19.12 -10.55
C TYR A 347 38.18 -20.50 -10.80
N THR A 348 38.79 -20.68 -11.96
CA THR A 348 39.76 -21.77 -12.15
C THR A 348 41.10 -21.30 -11.61
N ASP A 349 41.54 -21.91 -10.51
CA ASP A 349 42.85 -21.62 -9.93
C ASP A 349 43.94 -22.20 -10.83
N VAL A 350 44.81 -21.32 -11.32
CA VAL A 350 45.97 -21.68 -12.13
C VAL A 350 47.21 -21.44 -11.28
N ASN A 351 47.93 -22.51 -10.96
CA ASN A 351 49.20 -22.37 -10.27
C ASN A 351 50.18 -21.62 -11.16
N ARG A 352 50.89 -20.63 -10.61
CA ARG A 352 51.86 -19.86 -11.37
C ARG A 352 52.84 -20.76 -12.11
N LEU A 353 53.41 -21.77 -11.44
CA LEU A 353 54.32 -22.74 -12.07
C LEU A 353 53.55 -23.97 -12.56
N GLY A 354 53.35 -24.04 -13.88
CA GLY A 354 52.84 -25.25 -14.55
C GLY A 354 51.32 -25.36 -14.68
N GLY A 355 50.58 -24.29 -14.43
CA GLY A 355 49.14 -24.23 -14.74
C GLY A 355 48.87 -23.79 -16.19
N GLN A 356 47.70 -24.17 -16.72
CA GLN A 356 47.23 -23.78 -18.05
C GLN A 356 46.14 -22.72 -17.99
N ILE A 357 46.28 -21.67 -18.81
CA ILE A 357 45.21 -20.70 -19.05
C ILE A 357 44.39 -21.17 -20.25
N THR A 358 43.09 -21.37 -20.04
CA THR A 358 42.12 -21.73 -21.08
C THR A 358 41.70 -20.50 -21.89
N SER A 359 41.58 -20.65 -23.21
CA SER A 359 41.11 -19.59 -24.11
C SER A 359 39.58 -19.64 -24.24
N ASP A 360 38.89 -19.33 -23.15
CA ASP A 360 37.43 -19.30 -23.10
C ASP A 360 36.98 -17.96 -22.48
N PRO A 361 36.19 -17.13 -23.20
CA PRO A 361 35.73 -15.84 -22.69
C PRO A 361 34.82 -15.94 -21.46
N SER A 362 34.34 -17.14 -21.10
CA SER A 362 33.61 -17.42 -19.87
C SER A 362 34.50 -17.93 -18.71
N SER A 363 35.78 -18.23 -18.96
CA SER A 363 36.71 -18.67 -17.93
C SER A 363 37.23 -17.51 -17.10
N PHE A 364 36.86 -17.47 -15.83
CA PHE A 364 37.51 -16.60 -14.83
C PHE A 364 38.71 -17.34 -14.24
N ILE A 365 39.92 -16.87 -14.54
CA ILE A 365 41.16 -17.49 -14.07
C ILE A 365 41.73 -16.68 -12.90
N ARG A 366 42.11 -17.35 -11.83
CA ARG A 366 42.85 -16.74 -10.71
C ARG A 366 44.23 -17.39 -10.61
N ILE A 367 45.29 -16.57 -10.65
CA ILE A 367 46.65 -17.07 -10.45
C ILE A 367 46.89 -17.25 -8.96
N VAL A 368 47.15 -18.48 -8.53
CA VAL A 368 47.47 -18.82 -7.13
C VAL A 368 48.97 -19.06 -6.95
N ASN A 369 49.48 -18.85 -5.73
CA ASN A 369 50.90 -18.96 -5.37
C ASN A 369 51.85 -18.02 -6.16
N GLY A 370 51.42 -16.77 -6.35
CA GLY A 370 52.02 -15.82 -7.31
C GLY A 370 53.48 -15.41 -7.11
N GLY A 371 54.08 -15.55 -5.91
CA GLY A 371 55.46 -15.08 -5.68
C GLY A 371 55.70 -13.64 -6.19
N THR A 372 56.94 -13.29 -6.54
CA THR A 372 57.27 -11.99 -7.15
C THR A 372 57.59 -12.05 -8.65
N SER A 373 57.75 -13.24 -9.25
CA SER A 373 57.97 -13.43 -10.71
C SER A 373 57.80 -14.89 -11.19
N GLY A 374 57.59 -15.08 -12.50
CA GLY A 374 57.73 -16.34 -13.26
C GLY A 374 56.57 -16.67 -14.23
N ASP A 375 56.78 -17.65 -15.11
CA ASP A 375 55.96 -17.89 -16.32
C ASP A 375 54.73 -18.76 -16.10
N ILE A 376 53.67 -18.53 -16.89
CA ILE A 376 52.44 -19.33 -16.97
C ILE A 376 52.36 -19.96 -18.35
N THR A 377 51.93 -21.22 -18.45
CA THR A 377 51.86 -21.95 -19.73
C THR A 377 50.50 -21.72 -20.40
N PRO A 378 50.44 -21.13 -21.61
CA PRO A 378 49.19 -21.09 -22.38
C PRO A 378 48.81 -22.48 -22.90
N ALA A 379 47.52 -22.78 -23.07
CA ALA A 379 47.09 -24.00 -23.74
C ALA A 379 47.56 -24.02 -25.21
N SER A 380 47.86 -25.20 -25.75
CA SER A 380 48.51 -25.38 -27.07
C SER A 380 47.62 -25.10 -28.30
N THR A 381 46.37 -24.67 -28.09
CA THR A 381 45.39 -24.39 -29.17
C THR A 381 44.60 -23.12 -28.84
N GLY A 382 44.63 -22.11 -29.72
CA GLY A 382 43.91 -20.84 -29.59
C GLY A 382 44.81 -19.60 -29.46
N LEU A 383 44.25 -18.40 -29.62
CA LEU A 383 44.92 -17.12 -29.31
C LEU A 383 44.78 -16.86 -27.80
N THR A 384 45.91 -16.68 -27.10
CA THR A 384 45.95 -16.20 -25.71
C THR A 384 46.33 -14.72 -25.73
N GLU A 385 45.34 -13.82 -25.66
CA GLU A 385 45.60 -12.39 -25.51
C GLU A 385 45.66 -12.02 -24.02
N ILE A 386 46.85 -11.64 -23.56
CA ILE A 386 47.03 -10.90 -22.31
C ILE A 386 47.05 -9.43 -22.73
N ALA A 387 45.89 -8.77 -22.75
CA ALA A 387 45.83 -7.34 -23.04
C ALA A 387 46.55 -6.57 -21.92
N ALA A 388 47.45 -5.65 -22.31
CA ALA A 388 48.25 -4.82 -21.41
C ALA A 388 47.42 -3.75 -20.69
#